data_AF-A0A952KNY5-F1
#
_entry.id   AF-A0A952KNY5-F1
#
_cell.length_a   1.000
_cell.length_b   1.000
_cell.length_c   1.000
_cell.angle_alpha   90.00
_cell.angle_beta   90.00
_cell.angle_gamma   90.00
#
_symmetry.space_group_name_H-M   'P 1'
#
loop_
_entity.id
_entity.type
_entity.pdbx_description
1 polymer ?
#
loop_
_entity_poly.entity_id
_entity_poly.type
_entity_poly.pdbx_seq_one_letter_code
_entity_poly.pdbx_strand_id
1 'polypeptide(L)' 'QPGREGEYAVAPVDEPVPEPVLRWQREVHRPGIYDLEVDTSTLSPEDCAAAIRRRLDDPAPPSAFRRLAGQG' A
#
# COMPACT_ATOMS: atom_id res chain seq x y z
N GLN A 1 -13.16 17.21 -6.22
CA GLN A 1 -13.10 16.91 -7.66
C GLN A 1 -14.51 17.04 -8.20
N PRO A 2 -14.71 17.67 -9.37
CA PRO A 2 -16.04 17.74 -9.99
C PRO A 2 -16.62 16.34 -10.15
N GLY A 3 -17.88 16.14 -9.74
CA GLY A 3 -18.58 14.87 -9.87
C GLY A 3 -18.30 13.83 -8.77
N ARG A 4 -17.55 14.20 -7.73
CA ARG A 4 -17.37 13.40 -6.50
C ARG A 4 -17.78 14.16 -5.25
N GLU A 5 -18.70 15.12 -5.41
CA GLU A 5 -19.23 15.87 -4.28
C GLU A 5 -19.93 14.92 -3.31
N GLY A 6 -19.56 14.97 -2.02
CA GLY A 6 -20.12 14.09 -0.99
C GLY A 6 -19.57 12.66 -0.94
N GLU A 7 -18.74 12.22 -1.91
CA GLU A 7 -18.13 10.88 -1.89
C GLU A 7 -16.95 10.76 -0.92
N TYR A 8 -16.27 11.86 -0.62
CA TYR A 8 -15.12 11.89 0.26
C TYR A 8 -15.47 12.48 1.63
N ALA A 9 -14.96 11.83 2.69
CA ALA A 9 -14.95 12.44 4.00
C ALA A 9 -14.09 13.72 3.97
N VAL A 10 -14.68 14.83 4.39
CA VAL A 10 -14.02 16.14 4.48
C VAL A 10 -14.28 16.70 5.87
N ALA A 11 -13.30 17.43 6.40
CA ALA A 11 -13.46 18.25 7.59
C ALA A 11 -13.07 19.70 7.24
N PRO A 12 -13.76 20.71 7.80
CA PRO A 12 -13.30 22.09 7.80
C PRO A 12 -11.89 22.21 8.40
N VAL A 13 -11.18 23.29 8.06
CA VAL A 13 -9.79 23.53 8.51
C VAL A 13 -9.67 23.53 10.05
N ASP A 14 -10.71 23.99 10.74
CA ASP A 14 -10.73 24.13 12.20
C ASP A 14 -11.32 22.91 12.93
N GLU A 15 -11.65 21.84 12.20
CA GLU A 15 -12.18 20.61 12.76
C GLU A 15 -11.15 19.47 12.71
N PRO A 16 -11.23 18.51 13.63
CA PRO A 16 -10.35 17.35 13.61
C PRO A 16 -10.51 16.53 12.33
N VAL A 17 -9.42 15.90 11.90
CA VAL A 17 -9.41 14.97 10.75
C VAL A 17 -10.48 13.87 10.97
N PRO A 18 -11.31 13.55 9.96
CA PRO A 18 -12.34 12.55 10.12
C PRO A 18 -11.77 11.19 10.55
N GLU A 19 -12.45 10.52 11.48
CA GLU A 19 -12.00 9.24 12.03
C GLU A 19 -11.67 8.16 10.96
N PRO A 20 -12.43 8.00 9.85
CA PRO A 20 -12.04 7.09 8.77
C PRO A 20 -10.71 7.46 8.12
N VAL A 21 -10.42 8.76 7.98
CA VAL A 21 -9.16 9.26 7.41
C VAL A 21 -8.01 9.03 8.40
N LEU A 22 -8.22 9.22 9.70
CA LEU A 22 -7.20 8.91 10.73
C LEU A 22 -6.83 7.44 10.74
N ARG A 23 -7.80 6.53 10.64
CA ARG A 23 -7.54 5.09 10.54
C ARG A 23 -6.75 4.77 9.28
N TRP A 24 -7.16 5.31 8.14
CA TRP A 24 -6.43 5.16 6.89
C TRP A 24 -4.99 5.65 7.03
N GLN A 25 -4.77 6.89 7.50
CA GLN A 25 -3.43 7.46 7.70
C GLN A 25 -2.55 6.58 8.58
N ARG A 26 -3.09 6.02 9.67
CA ARG A 26 -2.31 5.16 10.56
C ARG A 26 -1.90 3.85 9.88
N GLU A 27 -2.81 3.22 9.14
CA GLU A 27 -2.54 1.90 8.58
C GLU A 27 -1.75 1.95 7.26
N VAL A 28 -1.89 3.00 6.43
CA VAL A 28 -1.14 3.08 5.16
C VAL A 28 0.38 3.22 5.34
N HIS A 29 0.83 3.73 6.48
CA HIS A 29 2.27 3.81 6.80
C HIS A 29 2.83 2.53 7.42
N ARG A 30 2.01 1.50 7.62
CA ARG A 30 2.44 0.19 8.10
C ARG A 30 2.49 -0.77 6.91
N PRO A 31 3.65 -0.89 6.22
CA PRO A 31 3.78 -1.87 5.16
C PRO A 31 3.48 -3.27 5.71
N GLY A 32 2.61 -4.00 5.01
CA GLY A 32 2.31 -5.39 5.32
C GLY A 32 3.47 -6.34 5.02
N ILE A 33 3.25 -7.64 5.21
CA ILE A 33 4.20 -8.65 4.77
C ILE A 33 4.00 -8.88 3.28
N TYR A 34 5.02 -8.57 2.48
CA TYR A 34 5.04 -8.82 1.05
C TYR A 34 6.21 -9.73 0.67
N ASP A 35 6.07 -10.40 -0.48
CA ASP A 35 7.12 -11.23 -1.07
C ASP A 35 8.09 -10.43 -1.97
N LEU A 36 7.74 -9.19 -2.29
CA LEU A 36 8.55 -8.25 -3.07
C LEU A 36 8.26 -6.83 -2.59
N GLU A 37 9.31 -6.04 -2.46
CA GLU A 37 9.24 -4.58 -2.28
C GLU A 37 9.92 -3.92 -3.48
N VAL A 38 9.32 -2.84 -3.99
CA VAL A 38 9.93 -1.97 -5.00
C VAL A 38 9.94 -0.55 -4.45
N ASP A 39 11.13 0.03 -4.33
CA ASP A 39 11.30 1.38 -3.84
C ASP A 39 11.22 2.37 -5.00
N THR A 40 10.03 2.94 -5.20
CA THR A 40 9.76 3.89 -6.29
C THR A 40 10.37 5.27 -6.04
N SER A 41 10.94 5.53 -4.86
CA SER A 41 11.70 6.75 -4.59
C SER A 41 13.12 6.69 -5.15
N THR A 42 13.63 5.47 -5.37
CA THR A 42 15.01 5.23 -5.84
C THR A 42 15.08 4.58 -7.22
N LEU A 43 14.10 3.73 -7.57
CA LEU A 43 14.06 3.01 -8.84
C LEU A 43 13.28 3.77 -9.91
N SER A 44 13.74 3.65 -11.16
CA SER A 44 12.95 4.06 -12.31
C SER A 44 11.71 3.16 -12.48
N PRO A 45 10.66 3.64 -13.17
CA PRO A 45 9.51 2.80 -13.52
C PRO A 45 9.90 1.50 -14.24
N GLU A 46 10.87 1.58 -15.16
CA GLU A 46 11.38 0.43 -15.92
C GLU A 46 12.08 -0.60 -15.01
N ASP A 47 12.86 -0.12 -14.04
CA ASP A 47 13.56 -0.99 -13.08
C ASP A 47 12.57 -1.68 -12.13
N CYS A 48 11.53 -0.96 -11.67
CA CYS A 48 10.42 -1.53 -10.92
C CYS A 48 9.72 -2.65 -11.70
N ALA A 49 9.39 -2.38 -12.97
CA ALA A 49 8.76 -3.38 -13.84
C ALA A 49 9.67 -4.61 -14.06
N ALA A 50 10.98 -4.41 -14.23
CA ALA A 50 11.94 -5.50 -14.34
C ALA A 50 12.04 -6.33 -13.04
N ALA A 51 11.97 -5.69 -11.86
CA ALA A 51 11.96 -6.38 -10.57
C ALA A 51 10.69 -7.24 -10.40
N ILE A 52 9.52 -6.69 -10.78
CA ILE A 52 8.26 -7.44 -10.76
C ILE A 52 8.34 -8.65 -11.69
N ARG A 53 8.83 -8.47 -12.94
CA ARG A 53 8.99 -9.59 -13.88
C ARG A 53 9.91 -10.68 -13.31
N ARG A 54 11.08 -10.31 -12.78
CA ARG A 54 11.99 -11.27 -12.15
C ARG A 54 11.33 -12.06 -11.03
N ARG A 55 10.49 -11.42 -10.21
CA ARG A 55 9.76 -12.10 -9.14
C ARG A 55 8.70 -13.07 -9.66
N LEU A 56 8.04 -12.73 -10.77
CA LEU A 56 7.03 -13.60 -11.41
C LEU A 56 7.68 -14.81 -12.08
N ASP A 57 8.87 -14.64 -12.66
CA ASP A 57 9.63 -15.70 -13.31
C ASP A 57 10.35 -16.63 -12.29
N ASP A 58 10.53 -16.17 -11.05
CA ASP A 58 11.13 -16.95 -9.97
C ASP A 58 10.21 -18.12 -9.56
N PRO A 59 10.67 -19.39 -9.68
CA PRO A 59 9.87 -20.55 -9.29
C PRO A 59 9.67 -20.67 -7.77
N ALA A 60 10.36 -19.87 -6.96
CA ALA A 60 10.19 -19.88 -5.51
C ALA A 60 8.76 -19.48 -5.09
N PRO A 61 8.07 -20.29 -4.28
CA PRO A 61 6.70 -20.01 -3.89
C PRO A 61 6.63 -18.76 -3.00
N PRO A 62 5.61 -17.90 -3.16
CA PRO A 62 5.35 -16.81 -2.23
C PRO A 62 5.18 -17.31 -0.79
N SER A 63 5.60 -16.49 0.15
CA SER A 63 5.70 -16.76 1.57
C SER A 63 4.84 -15.81 2.42
N ALA A 64 4.44 -14.66 1.89
CA ALA A 64 3.74 -13.63 2.64
C ALA A 64 2.48 -14.16 3.35
N PHE A 65 1.61 -14.86 2.64
CA PHE A 65 0.41 -15.45 3.25
C PHE A 65 0.73 -16.51 4.30
N ARG A 66 1.76 -17.33 4.09
CA ARG A 66 2.20 -18.33 5.08
C ARG A 66 2.69 -17.64 6.35
N ARG A 67 3.45 -16.55 6.21
CA ARG A 67 3.95 -15.75 7.32
C ARG A 67 2.81 -15.06 8.08
N LEU A 68 1.84 -14.48 7.36
CA LEU A 68 0.64 -13.88 7.94
C LEU A 68 -0.19 -14.91 8.72
N ALA A 69 -0.38 -16.12 8.18
CA ALA A 69 -1.10 -17.19 8.87
C ALA A 69 -0.41 -17.66 10.17
N GLY A 70 0.91 -17.50 10.28
CA GLY A 70 1.69 -17.82 11.48
C GLY A 70 1.73 -16.72 12.54
N GLN A 71 1.04 -15.59 12.34
CA GLN A 71 0.96 -14.49 13.30
C GLN A 71 -0.31 -14.54 14.19
N GLY A 72 -1.10 -15.62 14.08
CA GLY A 72 -2.27 -15.89 14.90
C GLY A 72 -1.95 -16.54 16.25
#